data_AF-A0A7S2BHN5-F1
#
_entry.id   AF-A0A7S2BHN5-F1
#
_cell.length_a   1.000
_cell.length_b   1.000
_cell.length_c   1.000
_cell.angle_alpha   90.00
_cell.angle_beta   90.00
_cell.angle_gamma   90.00
#
_symmetry.space_group_name_H-M   'P 1'
#
loop_
_entity.id
_entity.type
_entity.pdbx_description
1 polymer ?
#
loop_
_entity_poly.entity_id
_entity_poly.type
_entity_poly.pdbx_seq_one_letter_code
_entity_poly.pdbx_strand_id
1 'polypeptide(L)'
;IYSCGDCASPFKFTHAADWQARTAIRNMFLGLKEKQQNILTPWCTYTEPEIAHVGLYEKEMDDRGIAYVTYKRDLKDVDRCKCEGVKAGFVKISAAEGTDVILGATIVGPSAGDMISEITICMQNGIGLSKLAGTIHPYPTSAEAIRQCAAQFWQRGGMATPVNKRVTEMLLEERAAAGPGSN
;
A
#
# COMPACT_ATOMS: atom_id res chain seq x y z
N ILE A 1 8.50 29.87 -19.17
CA ILE A 1 9.55 28.86 -19.46
C ILE A 1 9.35 27.73 -18.46
N TYR A 2 9.27 26.48 -18.91
CA TYR A 2 9.05 25.29 -18.07
C TYR A 2 10.29 24.38 -18.10
N SER A 3 10.47 23.56 -17.07
CA SER A 3 11.53 22.53 -16.99
C SER A 3 10.96 21.22 -16.43
N CYS A 4 11.52 20.09 -16.83
CA CYS A 4 11.14 18.76 -16.35
C CYS A 4 12.35 17.82 -16.39
N GLY A 5 12.27 16.70 -15.67
CA GLY A 5 13.31 15.70 -15.54
C GLY A 5 14.36 16.04 -14.47
N ASP A 6 15.54 15.43 -14.61
CA ASP A 6 16.62 15.47 -13.62
C ASP A 6 17.12 16.89 -13.30
N CYS A 7 16.95 17.86 -14.21
CA CYS A 7 17.30 19.26 -13.96
C CYS A 7 16.30 19.98 -13.04
N ALA A 8 15.11 19.40 -12.83
CA ALA A 8 13.99 19.99 -12.12
C ALA A 8 13.56 19.18 -10.88
N SER A 9 14.28 18.11 -10.54
CA SER A 9 13.87 17.13 -9.54
C SER A 9 15.04 16.57 -8.74
N PRO A 10 14.89 16.37 -7.41
CA PRO A 10 15.83 15.55 -6.66
C PRO A 10 15.70 14.05 -7.01
N PHE A 11 14.52 13.63 -7.51
CA PHE A 11 14.27 12.27 -7.96
C PHE A 11 14.65 12.12 -9.43
N LYS A 12 15.67 11.29 -9.70
CA LYS A 12 16.21 11.03 -11.04
C LYS A 12 15.62 9.75 -11.62
N PHE A 13 14.32 9.78 -11.90
CA PHE A 13 13.58 8.65 -12.45
C PHE A 13 12.88 9.01 -13.75
N THR A 14 12.94 8.12 -14.73
CA THR A 14 12.32 8.32 -16.06
C THR A 14 10.81 8.57 -15.96
N HIS A 15 10.10 7.81 -15.12
CA HIS A 15 8.66 8.00 -14.92
C HIS A 15 8.32 9.31 -14.19
N ALA A 16 9.20 9.80 -13.30
CA ALA A 16 9.03 11.12 -12.68
C ALA A 16 9.24 12.25 -13.71
N ALA A 17 10.22 12.11 -14.60
CA ALA A 17 10.48 13.06 -15.69
C ALA A 17 9.29 13.14 -16.67
N ASP A 18 8.74 11.99 -17.07
CA ASP A 18 7.54 11.92 -17.92
C ASP A 18 6.32 12.57 -17.25
N TRP A 19 6.07 12.28 -15.97
CA TRP A 19 4.98 12.92 -15.23
C TRP A 19 5.14 14.44 -15.20
N GLN A 20 6.34 14.94 -14.92
CA GLN A 20 6.65 16.38 -14.91
C GLN A 20 6.40 17.02 -16.28
N ALA A 21 6.82 16.35 -17.36
CA ALA A 21 6.58 16.83 -18.72
C ALA A 21 5.08 16.94 -19.02
N ARG A 22 4.29 15.92 -18.69
CA ARG A 22 2.82 15.94 -18.86
C ARG A 22 2.17 17.07 -18.06
N THR A 23 2.61 17.31 -16.84
CA THR A 23 2.11 18.40 -15.99
C THR A 23 2.48 19.77 -16.55
N ALA A 24 3.72 19.95 -17.03
CA ALA A 24 4.15 21.18 -17.68
C ALA A 24 3.33 21.48 -18.95
N ILE A 25 3.10 20.47 -19.80
CA ILE A 25 2.29 20.58 -21.02
C ILE A 25 0.85 20.97 -20.67
N ARG A 26 0.22 20.30 -19.68
CA ARG A 26 -1.15 20.62 -19.25
C ARG A 26 -1.27 22.02 -18.67
N ASN A 27 -0.35 22.44 -17.81
CA ASN A 27 -0.34 23.80 -17.26
C ASN A 27 -0.15 24.84 -18.36
N MET A 28 0.71 24.56 -19.35
CA MET A 28 0.98 25.46 -20.47
C MET A 28 -0.21 25.65 -21.40
N PHE A 29 -0.89 24.58 -21.80
CA PHE A 29 -1.96 24.64 -22.80
C PHE A 29 -3.38 24.76 -22.23
N LEU A 30 -3.62 24.22 -21.04
CA LEU A 30 -4.96 24.19 -20.42
C LEU A 30 -5.12 25.21 -19.29
N GLY A 31 -4.08 25.98 -18.98
CA GLY A 31 -4.11 26.97 -17.88
C GLY A 31 -4.31 26.34 -16.50
N LEU A 32 -4.09 25.03 -16.36
CA LEU A 32 -4.12 24.35 -15.07
C LEU A 32 -2.99 24.88 -14.18
N LYS A 33 -3.19 24.79 -12.87
CA LYS A 33 -2.22 25.22 -11.85
C LYS A 33 -1.79 24.05 -10.98
N GLU A 34 -1.55 22.90 -11.61
CA GLU A 34 -1.11 21.70 -10.89
C GLU A 34 0.30 21.90 -10.36
N LYS A 35 0.48 21.61 -9.06
CA LYS A 35 1.76 21.78 -8.35
C LYS A 35 2.52 20.46 -8.31
N GLN A 36 3.82 20.57 -8.53
CA GLN A 36 4.81 19.49 -8.44
C GLN A 36 4.96 18.90 -7.02
N GLN A 37 4.58 19.63 -5.97
CA GLN A 37 4.82 19.26 -4.57
C GLN A 37 4.10 17.98 -4.11
N ASN A 38 3.18 17.45 -4.92
CA ASN A 38 2.38 16.27 -4.60
C ASN A 38 2.72 15.04 -5.46
N ILE A 39 3.91 14.94 -6.08
CA ILE A 39 4.24 13.71 -6.80
C ILE A 39 4.50 12.58 -5.82
N LEU A 40 3.60 11.60 -5.83
CA LEU A 40 3.86 10.27 -5.31
C LEU A 40 4.71 9.49 -6.32
N THR A 41 6.01 9.38 -6.06
CA THR A 41 6.94 8.68 -6.97
C THR A 41 7.29 7.30 -6.41
N PRO A 42 6.79 6.20 -6.99
CA PRO A 42 7.31 4.87 -6.65
C PRO A 42 8.72 4.70 -7.24
N TRP A 43 9.50 3.76 -6.73
CA TRP A 43 10.77 3.36 -7.34
C TRP A 43 11.00 1.87 -7.15
N CYS A 44 11.84 1.28 -8.02
CA CYS A 44 12.30 -0.10 -7.90
C CYS A 44 13.80 -0.18 -8.17
N THR A 45 14.50 -0.94 -7.35
CA THR A 45 15.86 -1.42 -7.60
C THR A 45 15.77 -2.87 -8.07
N TYR A 46 16.15 -3.12 -9.32
CA TYR A 46 16.03 -4.41 -10.00
C TYR A 46 17.19 -5.36 -9.66
N THR A 47 17.39 -5.62 -8.37
CA THR A 47 18.25 -6.69 -7.86
C THR A 47 17.51 -8.03 -7.83
N GLU A 48 18.17 -9.08 -7.36
CA GLU A 48 17.54 -10.37 -7.10
C GLU A 48 17.62 -10.70 -5.58
N PRO A 49 16.51 -10.58 -4.83
CA PRO A 49 15.18 -10.14 -5.24
C PRO A 49 15.09 -8.62 -5.51
N GLU A 50 14.04 -8.19 -6.22
CA GLU A 50 13.77 -6.78 -6.47
C GLU A 50 13.35 -6.08 -5.16
N ILE A 51 13.60 -4.77 -5.09
CA ILE A 51 13.19 -3.93 -3.96
C ILE A 51 12.42 -2.75 -4.53
N ALA A 52 11.13 -2.66 -4.22
CA ALA A 52 10.27 -1.56 -4.63
C ALA A 52 9.64 -0.84 -3.44
N HIS A 53 9.44 0.47 -3.57
CA HIS A 53 8.87 1.29 -2.50
C HIS A 53 8.08 2.48 -3.04
N VAL A 54 7.11 2.93 -2.27
CA VAL A 54 6.33 4.15 -2.51
C VAL A 54 5.92 4.78 -1.17
N GLY A 55 5.88 6.11 -1.10
CA GLY A 55 5.45 6.84 0.09
C GLY A 55 6.55 7.10 1.10
N LEU A 56 6.17 7.14 2.38
CA LEU A 56 7.07 7.42 3.51
C LEU A 56 7.69 6.12 4.05
N TYR A 57 8.96 6.20 4.45
CA TYR A 57 9.57 5.20 5.31
C TYR A 57 9.16 5.36 6.78
N GLU A 58 9.22 4.26 7.53
CA GLU A 58 9.02 4.23 9.00
C GLU A 58 9.87 5.30 9.70
N LYS A 59 11.17 5.38 9.37
CA LYS A 59 12.06 6.41 9.89
C LYS A 59 11.57 7.83 9.61
N GLU A 60 11.05 8.10 8.41
CA GLU A 60 10.53 9.44 8.09
C GLU A 60 9.24 9.75 8.84
N MET A 61 8.42 8.75 9.12
CA MET A 61 7.22 8.90 9.94
C MET A 61 7.60 9.17 11.40
N ASP A 62 8.59 8.43 11.94
CA ASP A 62 9.16 8.65 13.27
C ASP A 62 9.75 10.06 13.40
N ASP A 63 10.59 10.47 12.46
CA ASP A 63 11.24 11.80 12.43
C ASP A 63 10.21 12.94 12.36
N ARG A 64 9.03 12.68 11.77
CA ARG A 64 7.92 13.65 11.65
C ARG A 64 6.88 13.53 12.77
N GLY A 65 7.02 12.58 13.69
CA GLY A 65 6.03 12.31 14.74
C GLY A 65 4.66 11.86 14.22
N ILE A 66 4.61 11.20 13.06
CA ILE A 66 3.38 10.68 12.46
C ILE A 66 3.10 9.31 13.09
N ALA A 67 1.96 9.16 13.75
CA ALA A 67 1.54 7.88 14.31
C ALA A 67 1.08 6.91 13.19
N TYR A 68 1.62 5.70 13.17
CA TYR A 68 1.35 4.71 12.12
C TYR A 68 1.30 3.28 12.64
N VAL A 69 0.65 2.41 11.87
CA VAL A 69 0.64 0.96 12.07
C VAL A 69 1.18 0.29 10.82
N THR A 70 2.15 -0.61 11.01
CA THR A 70 2.73 -1.41 9.93
C THR A 70 2.16 -2.82 9.91
N TYR A 71 1.83 -3.25 8.71
CA TYR A 71 1.39 -4.59 8.35
C TYR A 71 2.44 -5.25 7.47
N LYS A 72 2.68 -6.54 7.65
CA LYS A 72 3.70 -7.27 6.91
C LYS A 72 3.22 -8.66 6.54
N ARG A 73 3.39 -9.03 5.27
CA ARG A 73 3.16 -10.38 4.76
C ARG A 73 4.44 -10.93 4.15
N ASP A 74 4.97 -12.01 4.71
CA ASP A 74 6.13 -12.69 4.13
C ASP A 74 5.72 -13.48 2.88
N LEU A 75 6.52 -13.39 1.81
CA LEU A 75 6.20 -14.04 0.53
C LEU A 75 6.29 -15.56 0.61
N LYS A 76 7.12 -16.12 1.50
CA LYS A 76 7.20 -17.57 1.74
C LYS A 76 5.86 -18.20 2.14
N ASP A 77 4.92 -17.39 2.65
CA ASP A 77 3.61 -17.87 3.11
C ASP A 77 2.53 -17.72 2.03
N VAL A 78 2.87 -17.17 0.85
CA VAL A 78 1.97 -16.96 -0.29
C VAL A 78 2.09 -18.14 -1.26
N ASP A 79 0.97 -18.74 -1.65
CA ASP A 79 0.98 -20.03 -2.34
C ASP A 79 1.66 -19.98 -3.71
N ARG A 80 1.47 -18.90 -4.49
CA ARG A 80 2.22 -18.71 -5.74
C ARG A 80 3.73 -18.71 -5.50
N CYS A 81 4.19 -17.96 -4.51
CA CYS A 81 5.60 -17.84 -4.14
C CYS A 81 6.18 -19.16 -3.62
N LYS A 82 5.39 -19.97 -2.89
CA LYS A 82 5.78 -21.33 -2.49
C LYS A 82 6.02 -22.22 -3.70
N CYS A 83 5.09 -22.21 -4.67
CA CYS A 83 5.22 -22.98 -5.91
C CYS A 83 6.44 -22.57 -6.73
N GLU A 84 6.84 -21.29 -6.68
CA GLU A 84 8.04 -20.76 -7.35
C GLU A 84 9.32 -20.90 -6.53
N GLY A 85 9.26 -21.46 -5.32
CA GLY A 85 10.43 -21.65 -4.46
C GLY A 85 11.01 -20.36 -3.86
N VAL A 86 10.23 -19.29 -3.76
CA VAL A 86 10.63 -18.01 -3.16
C VAL A 86 10.85 -18.21 -1.65
N LYS A 87 12.10 -18.10 -1.21
CA LYS A 87 12.49 -18.36 0.20
C LYS A 87 12.47 -17.12 1.10
N ALA A 88 12.62 -15.94 0.51
CA ALA A 88 12.75 -14.68 1.24
C ALA A 88 12.06 -13.55 0.47
N GLY A 89 11.61 -12.54 1.20
CA GLY A 89 10.84 -11.42 0.66
C GLY A 89 9.57 -11.16 1.46
N PHE A 90 9.02 -9.97 1.29
CA PHE A 90 7.82 -9.53 1.99
C PHE A 90 7.11 -8.40 1.25
N VAL A 91 5.83 -8.22 1.55
CA VAL A 91 5.09 -6.98 1.35
C VAL A 91 4.90 -6.32 2.72
N LYS A 92 5.25 -5.04 2.84
CA LYS A 92 5.09 -4.23 4.05
C LYS A 92 4.30 -2.97 3.69
N ILE A 93 3.22 -2.70 4.42
CA ILE A 93 2.37 -1.51 4.21
C ILE A 93 2.18 -0.81 5.55
N SER A 94 2.45 0.49 5.59
CA SER A 94 2.23 1.34 6.75
C SER A 94 1.02 2.24 6.51
N ALA A 95 0.11 2.31 7.48
CA ALA A 95 -1.06 3.18 7.43
C ALA A 95 -1.11 4.09 8.67
N ALA A 96 -1.76 5.25 8.55
CA ALA A 96 -1.92 6.19 9.66
C ALA A 96 -2.77 5.56 10.77
N GLU A 97 -2.29 5.68 12.02
CA GLU A 97 -2.93 5.04 13.17
C GLU A 97 -4.39 5.53 13.33
N GLY A 98 -5.29 4.59 13.62
CA GLY A 98 -6.72 4.86 13.74
C GLY A 98 -7.46 5.08 12.41
N THR A 99 -6.78 4.98 11.26
CA THR A 99 -7.37 5.13 9.92
C THR A 99 -6.94 3.99 9.00
N ASP A 100 -7.52 3.92 7.79
CA ASP A 100 -7.07 3.00 6.74
C ASP A 100 -6.20 3.68 5.67
N VAL A 101 -5.74 4.92 5.91
CA VAL A 101 -4.94 5.70 4.96
C VAL A 101 -3.52 5.17 4.87
N ILE A 102 -3.12 4.72 3.68
CA ILE A 102 -1.78 4.21 3.40
C ILE A 102 -0.78 5.38 3.36
N LEU A 103 0.29 5.30 4.16
CA LEU A 103 1.37 6.29 4.22
C LEU A 103 2.59 5.88 3.40
N GLY A 104 2.83 4.57 3.27
CA GLY A 104 3.90 4.04 2.45
C GLY A 104 3.91 2.52 2.41
N ALA A 105 4.63 1.96 1.46
CA ALA A 105 4.77 0.52 1.29
C ALA A 105 6.12 0.14 0.70
N THR A 106 6.59 -1.04 1.09
CA THR A 106 7.82 -1.66 0.58
C THR A 106 7.53 -3.09 0.17
N ILE A 107 8.00 -3.50 -1.00
CA ILE A 107 7.92 -4.87 -1.49
C ILE A 107 9.34 -5.34 -1.78
N VAL A 108 9.69 -6.51 -1.24
CA VAL A 108 10.94 -7.22 -1.54
C VAL A 108 10.57 -8.59 -2.06
N GLY A 109 10.89 -8.89 -3.32
CA GLY A 109 10.48 -10.15 -3.94
C GLY A 109 10.56 -10.13 -5.47
N PRO A 110 10.20 -11.24 -6.13
CA PRO A 110 10.05 -11.25 -7.58
C PRO A 110 8.93 -10.30 -8.01
N SER A 111 9.13 -9.58 -9.12
CA SER A 111 8.16 -8.63 -9.67
C SER A 111 7.70 -7.53 -8.70
N ALA A 112 8.56 -7.14 -7.75
CA ALA A 112 8.25 -6.07 -6.80
C ALA A 112 7.97 -4.74 -7.52
N GLY A 113 8.70 -4.46 -8.61
CA GLY A 113 8.51 -3.27 -9.44
C GLY A 113 7.14 -3.23 -10.13
N ASP A 114 6.59 -4.38 -10.51
CA ASP A 114 5.25 -4.46 -11.09
C ASP A 114 4.18 -4.34 -9.99
N MET A 115 4.36 -5.05 -8.88
CA MET A 115 3.44 -5.11 -7.75
C MET A 115 3.24 -3.75 -7.06
N ILE A 116 4.29 -2.92 -6.92
CA ILE A 116 4.21 -1.64 -6.20
C ILE A 116 3.23 -0.65 -6.86
N SER A 117 2.96 -0.83 -8.16
CA SER A 117 2.05 0.03 -8.92
C SER A 117 0.63 -0.02 -8.37
N GLU A 118 0.17 -1.17 -7.86
CA GLU A 118 -1.16 -1.31 -7.27
C GLU A 118 -1.32 -0.41 -6.03
N ILE A 119 -0.33 -0.45 -5.13
CA ILE A 119 -0.33 0.37 -3.91
C ILE A 119 -0.19 1.86 -4.27
N THR A 120 0.61 2.17 -5.28
CA THR A 120 0.76 3.55 -5.80
C THR A 120 -0.58 4.09 -6.28
N ILE A 121 -1.34 3.32 -7.05
CA ILE A 121 -2.69 3.70 -7.49
C ILE A 121 -3.62 3.90 -6.29
N CYS A 122 -3.55 3.01 -5.29
CA CYS A 122 -4.37 3.13 -4.09
C CYS A 122 -4.09 4.44 -3.35
N MET A 123 -2.81 4.74 -3.08
CA MET A 123 -2.39 5.98 -2.42
C MET A 123 -2.78 7.23 -3.21
N GLN A 124 -2.55 7.23 -4.53
CA GLN A 124 -2.86 8.36 -5.41
C GLN A 124 -4.36 8.68 -5.45
N ASN A 125 -5.23 7.69 -5.25
CA ASN A 125 -6.68 7.82 -5.34
C ASN A 125 -7.39 7.74 -3.97
N GLY A 126 -6.66 7.76 -2.85
CA GLY A 126 -7.25 7.70 -1.51
C GLY A 126 -7.99 6.38 -1.22
N ILE A 127 -7.56 5.28 -1.83
CA ILE A 127 -8.08 3.93 -1.56
C ILE A 127 -7.30 3.37 -0.37
N GLY A 128 -7.97 3.26 0.78
CA GLY A 128 -7.37 2.75 2.01
C GLY A 128 -7.31 1.23 2.09
N LEU A 129 -6.66 0.73 3.16
CA LEU A 129 -6.43 -0.69 3.43
C LEU A 129 -7.72 -1.51 3.44
N SER A 130 -8.83 -0.97 3.94
CA SER A 130 -10.08 -1.73 4.01
C SER A 130 -10.62 -2.07 2.62
N LYS A 131 -10.54 -1.13 1.67
CA LYS A 131 -10.98 -1.40 0.29
C LYS A 131 -10.00 -2.33 -0.42
N LEU A 132 -8.70 -2.11 -0.26
CA LEU A 132 -7.67 -2.97 -0.83
C LEU A 132 -7.80 -4.42 -0.36
N ALA A 133 -8.07 -4.64 0.92
CA ALA A 133 -8.30 -5.96 1.51
C ALA A 133 -9.56 -6.66 0.95
N GLY A 134 -10.61 -5.87 0.63
CA GLY A 134 -11.89 -6.35 0.08
C GLY A 134 -11.91 -6.56 -1.42
N THR A 135 -10.90 -6.09 -2.15
CA THR A 135 -10.79 -6.31 -3.60
C THR A 135 -10.44 -7.77 -3.90
N ILE A 136 -11.18 -8.37 -4.83
CA ILE A 136 -10.89 -9.72 -5.35
C ILE A 136 -9.59 -9.67 -6.16
N HIS A 137 -8.57 -10.38 -5.69
CA HIS A 137 -7.32 -10.58 -6.43
C HIS A 137 -7.36 -11.96 -7.11
N PRO A 138 -6.81 -12.10 -8.32
CA PRO A 138 -6.62 -13.40 -8.95
C PRO A 138 -5.75 -14.33 -8.09
N TYR A 139 -6.16 -15.60 -8.01
CA TYR A 139 -5.45 -16.67 -7.31
C TYR A 139 -5.03 -17.77 -8.31
N PRO A 140 -3.81 -18.34 -8.19
CA PRO A 140 -2.74 -17.95 -7.28
C PRO A 140 -1.81 -16.88 -7.91
N THR A 141 -1.58 -15.75 -7.23
CA THR A 141 -0.60 -14.73 -7.67
C THR A 141 0.26 -14.20 -6.52
N SER A 142 1.47 -13.71 -6.83
CA SER A 142 2.33 -13.05 -5.83
C SER A 142 1.70 -11.74 -5.31
N ALA A 143 0.90 -11.08 -6.15
CA ALA A 143 0.14 -9.87 -5.79
C ALA A 143 -0.88 -10.12 -4.67
N GLU A 144 -1.34 -11.35 -4.45
CA GLU A 144 -2.17 -11.66 -3.28
C GLU A 144 -1.51 -11.33 -1.95
N ALA A 145 -0.18 -11.25 -1.91
CA ALA A 145 0.55 -10.76 -0.74
C ALA A 145 0.11 -9.35 -0.33
N ILE A 146 -0.23 -8.48 -1.28
CA ILE A 146 -0.73 -7.12 -1.03
C ILE A 146 -2.09 -7.18 -0.35
N ARG A 147 -3.05 -7.92 -0.93
CA ARG A 147 -4.38 -8.14 -0.34
C ARG A 147 -4.29 -8.74 1.06
N GLN A 148 -3.47 -9.78 1.24
CA GLN A 148 -3.29 -10.48 2.51
C GLN A 148 -2.63 -9.58 3.55
N CYS A 149 -1.68 -8.72 3.14
CA CYS A 149 -1.08 -7.70 4.01
C CYS A 149 -2.13 -6.68 4.45
N ALA A 150 -2.92 -6.15 3.50
CA ALA A 150 -4.00 -5.20 3.81
C ALA A 150 -5.08 -5.81 4.71
N ALA A 151 -5.44 -7.09 4.54
CA ALA A 151 -6.45 -7.77 5.34
C ALA A 151 -6.09 -7.88 6.84
N GLN A 152 -4.81 -7.76 7.20
CA GLN A 152 -4.39 -7.69 8.61
C GLN A 152 -4.94 -6.44 9.31
N PHE A 153 -5.30 -5.39 8.57
CA PHE A 153 -6.01 -4.21 9.09
C PHE A 153 -7.31 -4.61 9.80
N TRP A 154 -8.10 -5.50 9.19
CA TRP A 154 -9.37 -5.96 9.78
C TRP A 154 -9.15 -6.79 11.04
N GLN A 155 -8.09 -7.61 11.07
CA GLN A 155 -7.77 -8.44 12.24
C GLN A 155 -7.37 -7.60 13.46
N ARG A 156 -6.80 -6.41 13.24
CA ARG A 156 -6.46 -5.45 14.30
C ARG A 156 -7.61 -4.50 14.67
N GLY A 157 -8.85 -4.82 14.29
CA GLY A 157 -10.01 -4.02 14.64
C GLY A 157 -10.25 -2.81 13.74
N GLY A 158 -9.58 -2.72 12.58
CA GLY A 158 -9.73 -1.61 11.63
C GLY A 158 -11.14 -1.44 11.03
N MET A 159 -12.04 -2.43 11.20
CA MET A 159 -13.47 -2.31 10.83
C MET A 159 -14.34 -1.70 11.93
N ALA A 160 -13.80 -1.45 13.12
CA ALA A 160 -14.57 -0.98 14.27
C ALA A 160 -14.90 0.52 14.15
N THR A 161 -15.87 0.87 13.30
CA THR A 161 -16.71 2.04 13.57
C THR A 161 -17.52 1.78 14.85
N PRO A 162 -17.97 2.81 15.60
CA PRO A 162 -18.75 2.61 16.83
C PRO A 162 -19.95 1.66 16.66
N VAL A 163 -20.56 1.67 15.48
CA VAL A 163 -21.66 0.79 15.08
C VAL A 163 -21.18 -0.65 14.88
N ASN A 164 -20.12 -0.86 14.12
CA ASN A 164 -19.57 -2.20 13.87
C ASN A 164 -18.98 -2.81 15.13
N LYS A 165 -18.36 -2.01 16.00
CA LYS A 165 -17.83 -2.48 17.29
C LYS A 165 -18.93 -3.03 18.17
N ARG A 166 -20.04 -2.30 18.29
CA ARG A 166 -21.21 -2.74 19.06
C ARG A 166 -21.87 -3.99 18.46
N VAL A 167 -22.00 -4.07 17.14
CA VAL A 167 -22.53 -5.27 16.47
C VAL A 167 -21.58 -6.46 16.64
N THR A 168 -20.27 -6.25 16.55
CA THR A 168 -19.27 -7.31 16.75
C THR A 168 -19.23 -7.77 18.20
N GLU A 169 -19.28 -6.85 19.16
CA GLU A 169 -19.40 -7.14 20.60
C GLU A 169 -20.69 -7.90 20.90
N MET A 170 -21.84 -7.46 20.36
CA MET A 170 -23.11 -8.18 20.49
C MET A 170 -23.04 -9.60 19.90
N LEU A 171 -22.43 -9.79 18.73
CA LEU A 171 -22.27 -11.11 18.10
C LEU A 171 -21.29 -12.02 18.87
N LEU A 172 -20.26 -11.44 19.48
CA LEU A 172 -19.32 -12.16 20.33
C LEU A 172 -19.95 -12.53 21.69
N GLU A 173 -20.76 -11.65 22.26
CA GLU A 173 -21.56 -11.87 23.47
C GLU A 173 -22.63 -12.95 23.23
N GLU A 174 -23.32 -12.91 22.09
CA GLU A 174 -24.31 -13.93 21.69
C GLU A 174 -23.66 -15.31 21.51
N ARG A 175 -22.46 -15.35 20.91
CA ARG A 175 -21.67 -16.59 20.79
C ARG A 175 -21.13 -17.11 22.12
N ALA A 176 -20.75 -16.21 23.03
CA ALA A 176 -20.33 -16.59 24.38
C ALA A 176 -21.52 -17.08 25.24
N ALA A 177 -22.70 -16.50 25.04
CA ALA A 177 -23.95 -16.90 25.69
C ALA A 177 -24.53 -18.22 25.13
N ALA A 178 -24.26 -18.54 23.86
CA ALA A 178 -24.73 -19.77 23.23
C ALA A 178 -24.07 -21.06 23.77
N GLY A 179 -22.94 -20.95 24.51
CA GLY A 179 -22.25 -22.10 25.10
C GLY A 179 -21.72 -23.13 24.08
N PRO A 180 -20.77 -24.00 24.46
CA PRO A 180 -20.31 -25.08 23.58
C PRO A 180 -21.37 -26.19 23.55
N GLY A 181 -22.40 -26.04 22.72
CA GLY A 181 -23.35 -27.13 22.47
C GLY A 181 -24.70 -26.71 21.93
N SER A 182 -24.81 -26.52 20.61
CA SER A 182 -25.99 -26.95 19.85
C SER A 182 -25.72 -26.84 18.34
N ASN A 183 -25.54 -28.02 17.73
CA ASN A 183 -25.41 -28.38 16.30
C ASN A 183 -24.19 -27.86 15.51
#